data_AF-B5YN76-F1
#
_entry.id   AF-B5YN76-F1
#
_cell.length_a   1.000
_cell.length_b   1.000
_cell.length_c   1.000
_cell.angle_alpha   90.00
_cell.angle_beta   90.00
_cell.angle_gamma   90.00
#
_symmetry.space_group_name_H-M   'P 1'
#
loop_
_entity.id
_entity.type
_entity.pdbx_description
1 polymer ?
#
loop_
_entity_poly.entity_id
_entity_poly.type
_entity_poly.pdbx_seq_one_letter_code
_entity_poly.pdbx_strand_id
1 'polypeptide(L)'
;MLQFAYARRVALLVSLACVSFYAGYISSSYDSDSSNASAKLHTRLAGGLPSTARLANGVPPLNKNALSIDNNEESYLVQILERCDYHNTIRDMQQEVQLQVQRQAVSGLIPHNANNDKISNSRHYNQFLIGTARVSKHDLMKSFDSFGVATLESSLVEEAWLIYQTLDSFPTNQLLHEDVASTVRLPNISNITEALENCDALNLQFTHNPSGDGMPMCHLWIPTGNNNLPSYHVQRWMRSGDNTKLQHVGYLTTPKGANKFDVPKYHPLIAKHWQALRGVLEHVDEVLEEIRTIIEIRLTMLQSSDLHQTTQFEKETIIVMTVNQGQSHLLVNFLCAARARKLDVRRVLVFVTDEESKQLIEDLSNDDEVGVMVFYDKWNMEELPKGGEGVKYGDSTFTSMMFAKILCVLYVSLLGYDVLFQDADIVWYQDPLPFFEMKDNSSLNQNYDIIFQHDGSKQPRYCPYSANSGFYYVRSNAKAQYLFTSLLYHGDLVRKTTR
;
A
#
# COMPACT_ATOMS: atom_id res chain seq x y z
N MET A 1 37.50 -4.06 -9.81
CA MET A 1 37.72 -5.47 -10.22
C MET A 1 37.14 -6.51 -9.25
N LEU A 2 37.44 -6.51 -7.95
CA LEU A 2 36.93 -7.53 -7.01
C LEU A 2 35.38 -7.63 -6.94
N GLN A 3 34.67 -6.50 -6.89
CA GLN A 3 33.20 -6.49 -6.94
C GLN A 3 32.63 -7.06 -8.26
N PHE A 4 33.27 -6.79 -9.39
CA PHE A 4 32.89 -7.36 -10.69
C PHE A 4 33.03 -8.89 -10.74
N ALA A 5 34.07 -9.43 -10.09
CA ALA A 5 34.23 -10.88 -9.93
C ALA A 5 33.19 -11.49 -8.98
N TYR A 6 32.74 -10.73 -7.98
CA TYR A 6 31.66 -11.14 -7.08
C TYR A 6 30.30 -11.16 -7.79
N ALA A 7 29.93 -10.08 -8.49
CA ALA A 7 28.70 -9.99 -9.28
C ALA A 7 28.60 -11.12 -10.33
N ARG A 8 29.68 -11.41 -11.07
CA ARG A 8 29.73 -12.55 -12.00
C ARG A 8 29.53 -13.90 -11.31
N ARG A 9 30.05 -14.10 -10.09
CA ARG A 9 29.83 -15.34 -9.32
C ARG A 9 28.39 -15.47 -8.85
N VAL A 10 27.77 -14.38 -8.38
CA VAL A 10 26.35 -14.37 -8.00
C VAL A 10 25.46 -14.64 -9.20
N ALA A 11 25.67 -13.98 -10.34
CA ALA A 11 24.92 -14.24 -11.58
C ALA A 11 25.05 -15.69 -12.07
N LEU A 12 26.25 -16.28 -11.97
CA LEU A 12 26.49 -17.69 -12.32
C LEU A 12 25.75 -18.65 -11.37
N LEU A 13 25.76 -18.36 -10.05
CA LEU A 13 25.06 -19.15 -9.04
C LEU A 13 23.54 -19.07 -9.21
N VAL A 14 22.99 -17.89 -9.49
CA VAL A 14 21.56 -17.71 -9.81
C VAL A 14 21.19 -18.48 -11.08
N SER A 15 22.00 -18.39 -12.14
CA SER A 15 21.78 -19.15 -13.38
C SER A 15 21.79 -20.66 -13.14
N LEU A 16 22.74 -21.17 -12.35
CA LEU A 16 22.80 -22.58 -11.97
C LEU A 16 21.60 -23.01 -11.12
N ALA A 17 21.18 -22.19 -10.15
CA ALA A 17 19.99 -22.46 -9.35
C ALA A 17 18.72 -22.52 -10.20
N CYS A 18 18.53 -21.59 -11.14
CA CYS A 18 17.40 -21.61 -12.09
C CYS A 18 17.41 -22.87 -12.96
N VAL A 19 18.57 -23.29 -13.48
CA VAL A 19 18.70 -24.53 -14.26
C VAL A 19 18.41 -25.77 -13.40
N SER A 20 18.91 -25.82 -12.16
CA SER A 20 18.61 -26.93 -11.23
C SER A 20 17.13 -27.00 -10.86
N PHE A 21 16.48 -25.86 -10.63
CA PHE A 21 15.05 -25.79 -10.33
C PHE A 21 14.20 -26.22 -11.53
N TYR A 22 14.56 -25.78 -12.73
CA TYR A 22 13.89 -26.18 -13.98
C TYR A 22 14.07 -27.68 -14.29
N ALA A 23 15.28 -28.22 -14.07
CA ALA A 23 15.55 -29.65 -14.21
C ALA A 23 14.77 -30.50 -13.19
N GLY A 24 14.70 -30.05 -11.93
CA GLY A 24 13.87 -30.68 -10.89
C GLY A 24 12.38 -30.66 -11.24
N TYR A 25 11.88 -29.54 -11.76
CA TYR A 25 10.50 -29.39 -12.23
C TYR A 25 10.17 -30.35 -13.38
N ILE A 26 11.04 -30.46 -14.40
CA ILE A 26 10.89 -31.43 -15.50
C ILE A 26 10.94 -32.88 -14.97
N SER A 27 11.84 -33.19 -14.04
CA SER A 27 11.91 -34.53 -13.44
C SER A 27 10.62 -34.87 -12.67
N SER A 28 10.07 -33.93 -11.90
CA SER A 28 8.84 -34.14 -11.13
C SER A 28 7.58 -34.26 -11.98
N SER A 29 7.57 -33.69 -13.20
CA SER A 29 6.44 -33.75 -14.13
C SER A 29 6.46 -34.97 -15.06
N TYR A 30 7.52 -35.79 -15.02
CA TYR A 30 7.57 -37.09 -15.70
C TYR A 30 7.13 -38.28 -14.83
N ASP A 31 7.22 -38.17 -13.50
CA ASP A 31 6.88 -39.27 -12.56
C ASP A 31 5.37 -39.40 -12.26
N SER A 32 4.54 -38.42 -12.64
CA SER A 32 3.10 -38.42 -12.30
C SER A 32 2.16 -39.12 -13.28
N ASP A 33 2.62 -39.52 -14.47
CA ASP A 33 1.78 -40.06 -15.56
C ASP A 33 2.20 -41.47 -16.05
N SER A 34 2.66 -42.34 -15.14
CA SER A 34 3.03 -43.74 -15.45
C SER A 34 1.96 -44.79 -15.10
N SER A 35 0.67 -44.46 -15.23
CA SER A 35 -0.39 -45.48 -15.31
C SER A 35 -1.54 -45.10 -16.26
N ASN A 36 -1.81 -45.96 -17.24
CA ASN A 36 -2.95 -45.94 -18.18
C ASN A 36 -2.97 -44.90 -19.32
N ALA A 37 -2.07 -45.04 -20.31
CA ALA A 37 -2.32 -44.56 -21.68
C ALA A 37 -1.56 -45.35 -22.77
N SER A 38 -1.74 -46.68 -22.83
CA SER A 38 -1.38 -47.44 -24.04
C SER A 38 -2.53 -47.39 -25.05
N ALA A 39 -2.18 -47.47 -26.34
CA ALA A 39 -3.05 -47.48 -27.52
C ALA A 39 -3.73 -46.16 -27.93
N LYS A 40 -3.02 -45.34 -28.73
CA LYS A 40 -3.36 -45.08 -30.16
C LYS A 40 -2.31 -44.19 -30.84
N LEU A 41 -1.46 -44.82 -31.67
CA LEU A 41 -0.58 -44.15 -32.63
C LEU A 41 -0.87 -44.73 -34.04
N HIS A 42 -0.58 -43.95 -35.09
CA HIS A 42 -1.02 -44.05 -36.50
C HIS A 42 -2.28 -43.19 -36.78
N THR A 43 -2.30 -42.24 -37.73
CA THR A 43 -1.54 -42.13 -39.00
C THR A 43 -1.46 -40.67 -39.49
N ARG A 44 -0.59 -40.41 -40.47
CA ARG A 44 -0.51 -39.24 -41.40
C ARG A 44 0.52 -38.13 -41.09
N LEU A 45 1.74 -38.39 -41.57
CA LEU A 45 2.57 -37.37 -42.22
C LEU A 45 2.10 -37.19 -43.67
N ALA A 46 2.01 -35.95 -44.18
CA ALA A 46 2.26 -35.58 -45.59
C ALA A 46 2.04 -34.06 -45.87
N GLY A 47 3.05 -33.40 -46.45
CA GLY A 47 2.93 -32.07 -47.10
C GLY A 47 2.91 -30.85 -46.16
N GLY A 48 3.59 -29.74 -46.47
CA GLY A 48 4.52 -29.47 -47.56
C GLY A 48 5.10 -28.05 -47.46
N LEU A 49 6.38 -27.89 -47.80
CA LEU A 49 7.04 -26.58 -47.92
C LEU A 49 6.52 -25.81 -49.15
N PRO A 50 6.57 -24.47 -49.11
CA PRO A 50 7.09 -23.74 -50.27
C PRO A 50 8.29 -22.84 -49.92
N SER A 51 9.01 -22.51 -50.99
CA SER A 51 10.34 -21.90 -51.00
C SER A 51 10.37 -20.37 -51.01
N THR A 52 11.52 -19.85 -50.58
CA THR A 52 12.12 -18.54 -50.87
C THR A 52 11.76 -17.88 -52.21
N ALA A 53 11.59 -16.55 -52.20
CA ALA A 53 11.80 -15.67 -53.35
C ALA A 53 12.47 -14.34 -52.90
N ARG A 54 13.18 -13.65 -53.81
CA ARG A 54 14.08 -12.52 -53.52
C ARG A 54 13.48 -11.15 -53.92
N LEU A 55 13.95 -10.10 -53.22
CA LEU A 55 14.30 -8.74 -53.69
C LEU A 55 13.43 -8.05 -54.77
N ALA A 56 12.88 -6.88 -54.43
CA ALA A 56 13.02 -5.66 -55.25
C ALA A 56 12.69 -4.36 -54.50
N ASN A 57 13.39 -3.29 -54.89
CA ASN A 57 13.39 -1.92 -54.38
C ASN A 57 12.03 -1.20 -54.39
N GLY A 58 11.86 -0.20 -53.51
CA GLY A 58 10.77 0.78 -53.60
C GLY A 58 10.75 1.81 -52.47
N VAL A 59 11.57 2.88 -52.58
CA VAL A 59 11.51 4.05 -51.69
C VAL A 59 10.54 5.09 -52.28
N PRO A 60 9.46 5.50 -51.58
CA PRO A 60 8.70 6.70 -51.89
C PRO A 60 9.32 7.94 -51.20
N PRO A 61 9.15 9.16 -51.76
CA PRO A 61 9.84 10.35 -51.27
C PRO A 61 9.21 10.95 -50.00
N LEU A 62 10.07 11.63 -49.23
CA LEU A 62 9.68 12.51 -48.11
C LEU A 62 8.66 13.57 -48.54
N ASN A 63 7.45 13.49 -47.99
CA ASN A 63 6.48 14.58 -48.07
C ASN A 63 6.72 15.57 -46.91
N LYS A 64 7.41 16.67 -47.19
CA LYS A 64 7.48 17.83 -46.28
C LYS A 64 6.22 18.67 -46.44
N ASN A 65 5.23 18.51 -45.56
CA ASN A 65 4.20 19.53 -45.33
C ASN A 65 3.46 19.31 -43.99
N ALA A 66 3.24 20.41 -43.26
CA ALA A 66 2.25 20.60 -42.20
C ALA A 66 2.26 19.59 -41.01
N LEU A 67 3.15 19.83 -40.04
CA LEU A 67 2.77 19.73 -38.64
C LEU A 67 2.19 21.09 -38.22
N SER A 68 0.88 21.26 -38.38
CA SER A 68 0.15 22.28 -37.62
C SER A 68 -0.06 21.73 -36.21
N ILE A 69 0.63 22.30 -35.23
CA ILE A 69 0.30 22.09 -33.82
C ILE A 69 -1.13 22.60 -33.62
N ASP A 70 -1.97 21.81 -32.97
CA ASP A 70 -3.37 22.15 -32.77
C ASP A 70 -3.49 23.20 -31.64
N ASN A 71 -4.06 24.36 -31.94
CA ASN A 71 -4.16 25.50 -31.01
C ASN A 71 -5.04 25.22 -29.77
N ASN A 72 -5.59 24.01 -29.66
CA ASN A 72 -6.37 23.57 -28.50
C ASN A 72 -5.50 23.22 -27.27
N GLU A 73 -4.26 22.75 -27.44
CA GLU A 73 -3.41 22.37 -26.28
C GLU A 73 -2.86 23.59 -25.54
N GLU A 74 -2.45 24.63 -26.28
CA GLU A 74 -2.00 25.90 -25.69
C GLU A 74 -3.14 26.58 -24.91
N SER A 75 -4.39 26.48 -25.41
CA SER A 75 -5.58 26.93 -24.71
C SER A 75 -5.83 26.19 -23.38
N TYR A 76 -5.48 24.90 -23.30
CA TYR A 76 -5.68 24.10 -22.09
C TYR A 76 -4.66 24.46 -20.99
N LEU A 77 -3.39 24.64 -21.36
CA LEU A 77 -2.34 25.13 -20.45
C LEU A 77 -2.64 26.53 -19.92
N VAL A 78 -3.06 27.46 -20.78
CA VAL A 78 -3.46 28.81 -20.37
C VAL A 78 -4.67 28.76 -19.42
N GLN A 79 -5.69 27.93 -19.69
CA GLN A 79 -6.84 27.77 -18.80
C GLN A 79 -6.49 27.16 -17.43
N ILE A 80 -5.46 26.32 -17.34
CA ILE A 80 -4.96 25.80 -16.04
C ILE A 80 -4.24 26.91 -15.26
N LEU A 81 -3.40 27.71 -15.93
CA LEU A 81 -2.67 28.81 -15.31
C LEU A 81 -3.62 29.94 -14.84
N GLU A 82 -4.64 30.30 -15.64
CA GLU A 82 -5.68 31.27 -15.27
C GLU A 82 -6.57 30.78 -14.10
N ARG A 83 -6.67 29.47 -13.86
CA ARG A 83 -7.42 28.89 -12.74
C ARG A 83 -6.66 28.86 -11.41
N CYS A 84 -5.45 29.43 -11.34
CA CYS A 84 -4.70 29.54 -10.09
C CYS A 84 -5.21 30.63 -9.12
N ASP A 85 -6.45 31.15 -9.28
CA ASP A 85 -7.14 32.02 -8.31
C ASP A 85 -7.68 31.24 -7.08
N TYR A 86 -6.75 30.57 -6.42
CA TYR A 86 -6.92 29.58 -5.35
C TYR A 86 -7.78 30.04 -4.15
N HIS A 87 -7.88 31.36 -3.93
CA HIS A 87 -8.59 31.94 -2.78
C HIS A 87 -10.12 31.91 -2.90
N ASN A 88 -10.65 31.82 -4.12
CA ASN A 88 -12.11 31.79 -4.33
C ASN A 88 -12.62 30.34 -4.23
N THR A 89 -11.96 29.37 -4.86
CA THR A 89 -12.36 27.94 -4.82
C THR A 89 -12.39 27.36 -3.40
N ILE A 90 -11.42 27.69 -2.54
CA ILE A 90 -11.42 27.21 -1.14
C ILE A 90 -12.61 27.78 -0.35
N ARG A 91 -12.99 29.04 -0.59
CA ARG A 91 -14.12 29.69 0.10
C ARG A 91 -15.44 28.99 -0.22
N ASP A 92 -15.64 28.64 -1.49
CA ASP A 92 -16.86 27.98 -1.97
C ASP A 92 -16.95 26.54 -1.43
N MET A 93 -15.83 25.80 -1.43
CA MET A 93 -15.75 24.45 -0.84
C MET A 93 -16.06 24.46 0.67
N GLN A 94 -15.55 25.44 1.41
CA GLN A 94 -15.82 25.57 2.86
C GLN A 94 -17.30 25.85 3.15
N GLN A 95 -17.99 26.63 2.31
CA GLN A 95 -19.42 26.89 2.46
C GLN A 95 -20.28 25.65 2.17
N GLU A 96 -20.00 24.89 1.11
CA GLU A 96 -20.78 23.68 0.79
C GLU A 96 -20.61 22.59 1.86
N VAL A 97 -19.42 22.41 2.43
CA VAL A 97 -19.20 21.48 3.55
C VAL A 97 -20.00 21.89 4.80
N GLN A 98 -20.04 23.19 5.16
CA GLN A 98 -20.88 23.65 6.26
C GLN A 98 -22.38 23.42 6.00
N LEU A 99 -22.85 23.64 4.77
CA LEU A 99 -24.24 23.38 4.37
C LEU A 99 -24.61 21.89 4.46
N GLN A 100 -23.70 20.98 4.11
CA GLN A 100 -23.97 19.54 4.23
C GLN A 100 -24.01 19.04 5.68
N VAL A 101 -23.12 19.55 6.54
CA VAL A 101 -23.15 19.26 7.99
C VAL A 101 -24.46 19.74 8.61
N GLN A 102 -24.93 20.95 8.25
CA GLN A 102 -26.23 21.46 8.71
C GLN A 102 -27.41 20.63 8.21
N ARG A 103 -27.40 20.15 6.96
CA ARG A 103 -28.47 19.29 6.41
C ARG A 103 -28.52 17.92 7.11
N GLN A 104 -27.38 17.35 7.52
CA GLN A 104 -27.34 16.06 8.22
C GLN A 104 -27.80 16.17 9.70
N ALA A 105 -27.59 17.31 10.35
CA ALA A 105 -28.04 17.53 11.73
C ALA A 105 -29.57 17.54 11.91
N VAL A 106 -30.34 17.75 10.83
CA VAL A 106 -31.81 17.93 10.88
C VAL A 106 -32.59 16.61 10.75
N SER A 107 -31.98 15.52 10.28
CA SER A 107 -32.67 14.24 10.01
C SER A 107 -32.52 13.17 11.10
N GLY A 108 -31.78 13.45 12.18
CA GLY A 108 -31.25 12.44 13.12
C GLY A 108 -31.98 12.24 14.45
N LEU A 109 -33.22 12.71 14.64
CA LEU A 109 -33.92 12.63 15.93
C LEU A 109 -35.21 11.80 15.88
N ILE A 110 -35.14 10.56 16.39
CA ILE A 110 -36.29 9.75 16.78
C ILE A 110 -36.33 9.73 18.32
N PRO A 111 -37.48 9.98 18.97
CA PRO A 111 -37.52 10.11 20.43
C PRO A 111 -37.38 8.76 21.14
N HIS A 112 -36.50 8.72 22.14
CA HIS A 112 -36.44 7.66 23.14
C HIS A 112 -37.78 7.57 23.88
N ASN A 113 -38.46 6.42 23.81
CA ASN A 113 -39.53 6.10 24.73
C ASN A 113 -39.10 4.88 25.54
N ALA A 114 -38.71 5.13 26.80
CA ALA A 114 -38.20 4.09 27.68
C ALA A 114 -39.37 3.31 28.29
N ASN A 115 -39.47 2.03 27.96
CA ASN A 115 -40.11 1.04 28.82
C ASN A 115 -39.32 -0.26 28.75
N ASN A 116 -38.81 -0.67 29.90
CA ASN A 116 -38.22 -1.99 30.08
C ASN A 116 -39.31 -3.05 29.89
N ASP A 117 -39.12 -3.96 28.93
CA ASP A 117 -39.06 -5.37 29.30
C ASP A 117 -38.55 -6.24 28.14
N LYS A 118 -37.65 -7.17 28.47
CA LYS A 118 -37.22 -8.32 27.65
C LYS A 118 -36.69 -7.97 26.25
N ILE A 119 -35.37 -7.81 26.18
CA ILE A 119 -34.59 -8.21 24.99
C ILE A 119 -34.76 -9.73 24.85
N SER A 120 -35.85 -10.16 24.19
CA SER A 120 -36.20 -11.57 24.06
C SER A 120 -35.24 -12.27 23.11
N ASN A 121 -34.64 -13.37 23.56
CA ASN A 121 -33.85 -14.37 22.82
C ASN A 121 -34.02 -14.37 21.28
N SER A 122 -33.38 -13.41 20.61
CA SER A 122 -33.17 -13.47 19.16
C SER A 122 -32.12 -14.55 18.94
N ARG A 123 -32.57 -15.71 18.43
CA ARG A 123 -31.72 -16.88 18.15
C ARG A 123 -30.56 -16.58 17.19
N HIS A 124 -30.56 -15.41 16.56
CA HIS A 124 -29.52 -14.96 15.65
C HIS A 124 -28.31 -14.32 16.35
N TYR A 125 -28.41 -13.79 17.57
CA TYR A 125 -27.24 -13.19 18.25
C TYR A 125 -26.24 -14.26 18.72
N ASN A 126 -26.74 -15.35 19.31
CA ASN A 126 -25.95 -16.48 19.80
C ASN A 126 -25.13 -17.21 18.70
N GLN A 127 -25.32 -16.86 17.43
CA GLN A 127 -24.54 -17.41 16.30
C GLN A 127 -23.21 -16.67 16.06
N PHE A 128 -23.04 -15.48 16.65
CA PHE A 128 -21.86 -14.62 16.42
C PHE A 128 -21.21 -14.12 17.71
N LEU A 129 -21.97 -14.05 18.79
CA LEU A 129 -21.54 -13.62 20.11
C LEU A 129 -22.05 -14.62 21.16
N ILE A 130 -21.16 -15.30 21.87
CA ILE A 130 -21.53 -16.20 22.97
C ILE A 130 -21.09 -15.62 24.31
N GLY A 131 -19.98 -14.89 24.35
CA GLY A 131 -19.53 -14.18 25.54
C GLY A 131 -18.61 -13.00 25.22
N THR A 132 -18.37 -12.15 26.21
CA THR A 132 -17.50 -10.97 26.10
C THR A 132 -16.76 -10.70 27.39
N ALA A 133 -15.49 -10.30 27.29
CA ALA A 133 -14.70 -9.83 28.44
C ALA A 133 -13.98 -8.52 28.11
N ARG A 134 -13.56 -7.79 29.14
CA ARG A 134 -12.66 -6.64 29.05
C ARG A 134 -11.30 -7.05 29.60
N VAL A 135 -10.25 -6.54 28.97
CA VAL A 135 -8.86 -6.70 29.41
C VAL A 135 -8.12 -5.38 29.27
N SER A 136 -7.02 -5.24 30.01
CA SER A 136 -6.03 -4.17 29.78
C SER A 136 -5.50 -4.26 28.35
N LYS A 137 -5.65 -3.18 27.56
CA LYS A 137 -5.04 -3.10 26.23
C LYS A 137 -3.52 -3.24 26.34
N HIS A 138 -2.90 -2.64 27.35
CA HIS A 138 -1.45 -2.69 27.52
C HIS A 138 -0.91 -4.12 27.72
N ASP A 139 -1.57 -4.92 28.56
CA ASP A 139 -1.13 -6.28 28.85
C ASP A 139 -1.49 -7.27 27.73
N LEU A 140 -2.60 -7.01 27.02
CA LEU A 140 -2.93 -7.66 25.75
C LEU A 140 -1.85 -7.39 24.69
N MET A 141 -1.48 -6.12 24.48
CA MET A 141 -0.47 -5.72 23.51
C MET A 141 0.89 -6.34 23.84
N LYS A 142 1.29 -6.38 25.12
CA LYS A 142 2.51 -7.07 25.59
C LYS A 142 2.50 -8.58 25.35
N SER A 143 1.32 -9.21 25.26
CA SER A 143 1.18 -10.64 24.99
C SER A 143 1.37 -10.99 23.51
N PHE A 144 1.40 -10.00 22.62
CA PHE A 144 1.56 -10.17 21.18
C PHE A 144 2.79 -9.41 20.67
N ASP A 145 3.84 -10.13 20.29
CA ASP A 145 5.12 -9.59 19.81
C ASP A 145 5.00 -8.65 18.59
N SER A 146 3.85 -8.60 17.91
CA SER A 146 3.65 -7.83 16.68
C SER A 146 2.18 -7.46 16.43
N PHE A 147 1.78 -6.24 16.80
CA PHE A 147 0.49 -5.66 16.40
C PHE A 147 0.56 -4.87 15.08
N GLY A 148 1.75 -4.74 14.47
CA GLY A 148 2.00 -3.95 13.25
C GLY A 148 1.83 -2.43 13.40
N VAL A 149 1.22 -1.98 14.50
CA VAL A 149 0.94 -0.58 14.83
C VAL A 149 1.62 -0.28 16.16
N ALA A 150 2.51 0.71 16.18
CA ALA A 150 3.11 1.18 17.42
C ALA A 150 2.02 1.80 18.32
N THR A 151 1.88 1.32 19.55
CA THR A 151 1.06 1.99 20.54
C THR A 151 1.77 3.24 21.03
N LEU A 152 1.18 4.40 20.79
CA LEU A 152 1.48 5.59 21.57
C LEU A 152 1.22 5.28 23.05
N GLU A 153 2.16 5.63 23.94
CA GLU A 153 1.98 5.48 25.37
C GLU A 153 0.91 6.48 25.85
N SER A 154 -0.30 5.98 26.00
CA SER A 154 -1.44 6.73 26.53
C SER A 154 -1.46 6.63 28.05
N SER A 155 -1.62 7.76 28.73
CA SER A 155 -1.77 7.81 30.19
C SER A 155 -3.17 7.39 30.67
N LEU A 156 -4.10 7.15 29.74
CA LEU A 156 -5.45 6.69 30.03
C LEU A 156 -5.48 5.16 30.18
N VAL A 157 -6.37 4.66 31.03
CA VAL A 157 -6.63 3.23 31.15
C VAL A 157 -7.37 2.76 29.90
N GLU A 158 -6.62 2.25 28.93
CA GLU A 158 -7.18 1.72 27.69
C GLU A 158 -7.57 0.26 27.86
N GLU A 159 -8.84 -0.04 27.59
CA GLU A 159 -9.37 -1.39 27.59
C GLU A 159 -9.48 -1.94 26.15
N ALA A 160 -9.49 -3.27 26.06
CA ALA A 160 -9.85 -4.00 24.87
C ALA A 160 -10.95 -5.01 25.23
N TRP A 161 -11.91 -5.21 24.32
CA TRP A 161 -12.98 -6.18 24.45
C TRP A 161 -12.62 -7.46 23.71
N LEU A 162 -12.57 -8.57 24.45
CA LEU A 162 -12.49 -9.92 23.90
C LEU A 162 -13.90 -10.36 23.51
N ILE A 163 -14.05 -10.90 22.30
CA ILE A 163 -15.32 -11.31 21.70
C ILE A 163 -15.23 -12.82 21.42
N TYR A 164 -15.89 -13.61 22.27
CA TYR A 164 -15.86 -15.08 22.22
C TYR A 164 -16.97 -15.63 21.32
N GLN A 165 -16.58 -16.47 20.35
CA GLN A 165 -17.48 -17.03 19.34
C GLN A 165 -17.93 -18.47 19.63
N THR A 166 -17.25 -19.18 20.53
CA THR A 166 -17.57 -20.56 20.93
C THR A 166 -17.52 -20.69 22.45
N LEU A 167 -18.33 -21.58 23.05
CA LEU A 167 -18.22 -21.90 24.48
C LEU A 167 -16.84 -22.48 24.82
N ASP A 168 -16.27 -23.27 23.90
CA ASP A 168 -14.94 -23.85 24.05
C ASP A 168 -13.83 -22.78 24.17
N SER A 169 -14.06 -21.55 23.68
CA SER A 169 -13.08 -20.46 23.77
C SER A 169 -13.07 -19.72 25.12
N PHE A 170 -13.99 -20.04 26.02
CA PHE A 170 -14.08 -19.38 27.33
C PHE A 170 -12.95 -19.83 28.27
N PRO A 171 -12.57 -19.02 29.28
CA PRO A 171 -11.65 -19.44 30.33
C PRO A 171 -12.11 -20.72 31.04
N THR A 172 -11.16 -21.56 31.46
CA THR A 172 -11.42 -22.81 32.19
C THR A 172 -11.88 -22.56 33.63
N ASN A 173 -11.51 -21.39 34.19
CA ASN A 173 -11.97 -20.93 35.49
C ASN A 173 -13.49 -20.74 35.48
N GLN A 174 -14.22 -21.59 36.20
CA GLN A 174 -15.69 -21.62 36.19
C GLN A 174 -16.34 -20.28 36.55
N LEU A 175 -15.75 -19.50 37.47
CA LEU A 175 -16.31 -18.19 37.85
C LEU A 175 -16.20 -17.20 36.69
N LEU A 176 -15.06 -17.16 36.00
CA LEU A 176 -14.88 -16.34 34.80
C LEU A 176 -15.73 -16.86 33.63
N HIS A 177 -15.91 -18.17 33.50
CA HIS A 177 -16.77 -18.79 32.50
C HIS A 177 -18.22 -18.33 32.66
N GLU A 178 -18.76 -18.39 33.88
CA GLU A 178 -20.12 -17.95 34.21
C GLU A 178 -20.28 -16.43 34.02
N ASP A 179 -19.27 -15.63 34.40
CA ASP A 179 -19.27 -14.18 34.19
C ASP A 179 -19.18 -13.80 32.69
N VAL A 180 -18.39 -14.51 31.88
CA VAL A 180 -18.26 -14.29 30.42
C VAL A 180 -19.51 -14.74 29.67
N ALA A 181 -20.20 -15.78 30.14
CA ALA A 181 -21.51 -16.21 29.67
C ALA A 181 -22.62 -15.20 30.00
N SER A 182 -22.43 -14.37 31.04
CA SER A 182 -23.42 -13.43 31.54
C SER A 182 -23.49 -12.18 30.67
N THR A 183 -24.58 -12.02 29.92
CA THR A 183 -24.85 -10.81 29.13
C THR A 183 -25.16 -9.57 29.98
N VAL A 184 -25.21 -9.70 31.31
CA VAL A 184 -25.61 -8.64 32.25
C VAL A 184 -24.44 -7.71 32.60
N ARG A 185 -23.20 -8.19 32.56
CA ARG A 185 -21.98 -7.41 32.89
C ARG A 185 -20.82 -7.83 32.01
N LEU A 186 -19.94 -6.86 31.71
CA LEU A 186 -18.68 -7.11 31.01
C LEU A 186 -17.57 -7.36 32.06
N PRO A 187 -17.21 -8.63 32.37
CA PRO A 187 -16.15 -8.93 33.33
C PRO A 187 -14.83 -8.33 32.89
N ASN A 188 -14.02 -7.87 33.83
CA ASN A 188 -12.66 -7.41 33.58
C ASN A 188 -11.69 -8.52 34.02
N ILE A 189 -11.01 -9.14 33.08
CA ILE A 189 -10.05 -10.22 33.34
C ILE A 189 -8.65 -9.60 33.37
N SER A 190 -8.05 -9.56 34.55
CA SER A 190 -6.70 -9.00 34.76
C SER A 190 -5.58 -9.91 34.23
N ASN A 191 -5.79 -11.23 34.25
CA ASN A 191 -4.84 -12.21 33.74
C ASN A 191 -5.13 -12.50 32.26
N ILE A 192 -4.35 -11.90 31.37
CA ILE A 192 -4.54 -12.07 29.93
C ILE A 192 -4.26 -13.50 29.43
N THR A 193 -3.38 -14.26 30.10
CA THR A 193 -3.13 -15.67 29.73
C THR A 193 -4.36 -16.53 29.98
N GLU A 194 -5.03 -16.36 31.12
CA GLU A 194 -6.28 -17.04 31.48
C GLU A 194 -7.45 -16.59 30.57
N ALA A 195 -7.48 -15.33 30.15
CA ALA A 195 -8.47 -14.84 29.20
C ALA A 195 -8.34 -15.43 27.78
N LEU A 196 -7.16 -15.95 27.42
CA LEU A 196 -6.82 -16.39 26.06
C LEU A 196 -6.47 -17.89 25.94
N GLU A 197 -6.40 -18.64 27.04
CA GLU A 197 -5.87 -20.01 27.06
C GLU A 197 -6.57 -20.93 26.04
N ASN A 198 -7.90 -20.92 26.02
CA ASN A 198 -8.73 -21.76 25.16
C ASN A 198 -9.10 -21.10 23.81
N CYS A 199 -8.60 -19.90 23.52
CA CYS A 199 -8.88 -19.20 22.27
C CYS A 199 -8.08 -19.78 21.09
N ASP A 200 -8.74 -20.58 20.24
CA ASP A 200 -8.23 -20.93 18.90
C ASP A 200 -8.43 -19.80 17.89
N ALA A 201 -9.49 -19.00 18.06
CA ALA A 201 -9.73 -17.76 17.34
C ALA A 201 -10.25 -16.70 18.32
N LEU A 202 -9.59 -15.54 18.33
CA LEU A 202 -9.98 -14.39 19.13
C LEU A 202 -10.46 -13.27 18.19
N ASN A 203 -11.59 -12.66 18.53
CA ASN A 203 -12.01 -11.39 17.96
C ASN A 203 -11.82 -10.32 19.05
N LEU A 204 -11.30 -9.16 18.68
CA LEU A 204 -10.91 -8.10 19.60
C LEU A 204 -11.43 -6.76 19.12
N GLN A 205 -11.93 -5.92 20.03
CA GLN A 205 -12.17 -4.52 19.73
C GLN A 205 -11.50 -3.61 20.77
N PHE A 206 -10.75 -2.61 20.32
CA PHE A 206 -10.27 -1.54 21.20
C PHE A 206 -11.39 -0.54 21.49
N THR A 207 -11.52 -0.13 22.75
CA THR A 207 -12.58 0.81 23.19
C THR A 207 -12.07 2.18 23.60
N HIS A 208 -10.79 2.48 23.36
CA HIS A 208 -10.29 3.85 23.48
C HIS A 208 -11.13 4.79 22.60
N ASN A 209 -11.69 5.83 23.20
CA ASN A 209 -12.39 6.87 22.47
C ASN A 209 -11.39 7.97 22.04
N PRO A 210 -11.08 8.10 20.73
CA PRO A 210 -10.08 9.05 20.25
C PRO A 210 -10.50 10.52 20.37
N SER A 211 -11.77 10.84 20.64
CA SER A 211 -12.20 12.24 20.77
C SER A 211 -11.84 12.88 22.10
N GLY A 212 -11.59 12.09 23.17
CA GLY A 212 -11.19 12.57 24.50
C GLY A 212 -12.19 13.45 25.26
N ASP A 213 -13.25 13.91 24.58
CA ASP A 213 -14.28 14.86 25.04
C ASP A 213 -15.44 14.23 25.82
N GLY A 214 -15.40 12.91 26.06
CA GLY A 214 -16.46 12.17 26.73
C GLY A 214 -17.67 11.84 25.85
N MET A 215 -17.62 12.07 24.53
CA MET A 215 -18.64 11.59 23.60
C MET A 215 -18.83 10.06 23.73
N PRO A 216 -20.07 9.54 23.81
CA PRO A 216 -20.29 8.10 23.82
C PRO A 216 -20.00 7.50 22.44
N MET A 217 -19.06 6.57 22.35
CA MET A 217 -18.87 5.77 21.13
C MET A 217 -19.92 4.67 21.03
N CYS A 218 -20.73 4.71 19.97
CA CYS A 218 -21.61 3.61 19.60
C CYS A 218 -20.90 2.66 18.62
N HIS A 219 -20.84 1.38 18.95
CA HIS A 219 -20.29 0.34 18.09
C HIS A 219 -21.41 -0.50 17.48
N LEU A 220 -21.46 -0.54 16.14
CA LEU A 220 -22.38 -1.38 15.39
C LEU A 220 -21.63 -2.61 14.86
N TRP A 221 -22.12 -3.80 15.20
CA TRP A 221 -21.65 -5.06 14.66
C TRP A 221 -22.68 -5.59 13.64
N ILE A 222 -22.26 -5.70 12.38
CA ILE A 222 -23.12 -6.20 11.30
C ILE A 222 -22.65 -7.62 10.95
N PRO A 223 -23.41 -8.67 11.30
CA PRO A 223 -23.07 -10.01 10.87
C PRO A 223 -23.30 -10.15 9.36
N THR A 224 -22.31 -10.66 8.63
CA THR A 224 -22.51 -11.12 7.25
C THR A 224 -22.64 -12.64 7.22
N GLY A 225 -23.55 -13.15 6.39
CA GLY A 225 -23.70 -14.60 6.18
C GLY A 225 -22.35 -15.24 5.88
N ASN A 226 -22.08 -16.39 6.54
CA ASN A 226 -20.80 -17.13 6.69
C ASN A 226 -20.11 -17.03 8.07
N ASN A 227 -20.83 -16.71 9.15
CA ASN A 227 -20.32 -16.71 10.54
C ASN A 227 -19.10 -15.82 10.81
N ASN A 228 -18.84 -14.84 9.94
CA ASN A 228 -17.83 -13.80 10.16
C ASN A 228 -18.50 -12.52 10.68
N LEU A 229 -17.79 -11.83 11.58
CA LEU A 229 -18.10 -10.47 12.03
C LEU A 229 -17.25 -9.45 11.24
N PRO A 230 -17.70 -8.92 10.09
CA PRO A 230 -17.12 -7.70 9.53
C PRO A 230 -17.61 -6.50 10.32
N SER A 231 -17.06 -6.30 11.52
CA SER A 231 -16.99 -4.96 12.08
C SER A 231 -15.60 -4.40 11.79
N TYR A 232 -15.55 -3.20 11.22
CA TYR A 232 -14.31 -2.50 10.86
C TYR A 232 -13.39 -2.18 12.05
N HIS A 233 -13.90 -2.40 13.26
CA HIS A 233 -13.20 -2.20 14.53
C HIS A 233 -12.89 -3.52 15.25
N VAL A 234 -13.29 -4.66 14.67
CA VAL A 234 -13.01 -5.99 15.20
C VAL A 234 -11.82 -6.60 14.47
N GLN A 235 -10.73 -6.69 15.22
CA GLN A 235 -9.47 -7.31 14.85
C GLN A 235 -9.51 -8.81 15.14
N ARG A 236 -8.78 -9.65 14.38
CA ARG A 236 -8.84 -11.12 14.51
C ARG A 236 -7.45 -11.75 14.71
N TRP A 237 -7.36 -12.65 15.70
CA TRP A 237 -6.23 -13.56 15.89
C TRP A 237 -6.68 -15.00 15.76
N MET A 238 -5.79 -15.88 15.34
CA MET A 238 -6.01 -17.32 15.33
C MET A 238 -4.74 -18.09 15.67
N ARG A 239 -4.89 -19.26 16.31
CA ARG A 239 -3.91 -20.34 16.21
C ARG A 239 -3.99 -20.89 14.78
N SER A 240 -2.86 -21.25 14.18
CA SER A 240 -2.82 -21.81 12.83
C SER A 240 -1.74 -22.88 12.72
N GLY A 241 -2.10 -24.05 12.18
CA GLY A 241 -1.24 -25.23 12.19
C GLY A 241 -0.85 -25.64 13.62
N ASP A 242 0.41 -26.04 13.79
CA ASP A 242 0.96 -26.47 15.09
C ASP A 242 1.32 -25.29 16.03
N ASN A 243 0.99 -24.05 15.65
CA ASN A 243 1.38 -22.87 16.43
C ASN A 243 0.48 -22.67 17.65
N THR A 244 1.09 -22.78 18.84
CA THR A 244 0.41 -22.59 20.13
C THR A 244 0.13 -21.12 20.47
N LYS A 245 0.75 -20.17 19.76
CA LYS A 245 0.47 -18.73 19.92
C LYS A 245 -0.63 -18.27 18.97
N LEU A 246 -1.56 -17.47 19.49
CA LEU A 246 -2.50 -16.65 18.71
C LEU A 246 -1.71 -15.63 17.87
N GLN A 247 -1.90 -15.63 16.55
CA GLN A 247 -1.29 -14.67 15.62
C GLN A 247 -2.37 -13.81 14.97
N HIS A 248 -2.06 -12.54 14.69
CA HIS A 248 -2.96 -11.68 13.91
C HIS A 248 -3.19 -12.31 12.53
N VAL A 249 -4.45 -12.39 12.09
CA VAL A 249 -4.81 -12.89 10.77
C VAL A 249 -5.62 -11.87 9.96
N GLY A 250 -5.26 -11.71 8.69
CA GLY A 250 -6.03 -10.90 7.74
C GLY A 250 -7.43 -11.50 7.47
N TYR A 251 -8.37 -10.65 7.03
CA TYR A 251 -9.79 -11.01 6.86
C TYR A 251 -10.07 -12.15 5.87
N LEU A 252 -9.12 -12.45 4.96
CA LEU A 252 -9.21 -13.59 4.03
C LEU A 252 -8.98 -14.96 4.70
N THR A 253 -8.52 -14.97 5.95
CA THR A 253 -8.32 -16.19 6.74
C THR A 253 -9.66 -16.74 7.22
N THR A 254 -9.96 -17.98 6.83
CA THR A 254 -11.17 -18.70 7.28
C THR A 254 -11.11 -19.03 8.77
N PRO A 255 -12.26 -19.34 9.41
CA PRO A 255 -12.29 -19.92 10.76
C PRO A 255 -11.51 -21.24 10.96
N LYS A 256 -10.91 -21.82 9.91
CA LYS A 256 -10.00 -22.98 9.99
C LYS A 256 -8.52 -22.63 9.76
N GLY A 257 -8.14 -21.35 9.81
CA GLY A 257 -6.77 -20.88 9.57
C GLY A 257 -6.33 -20.90 8.10
N ALA A 258 -7.07 -21.56 7.21
CA ALA A 258 -6.80 -21.52 5.77
C ALA A 258 -7.07 -20.12 5.21
N ASN A 259 -6.07 -19.54 4.54
CA ASN A 259 -6.20 -18.27 3.83
C ASN A 259 -6.92 -18.50 2.48
N LYS A 260 -8.03 -17.80 2.21
CA LYS A 260 -8.75 -17.84 0.91
C LYS A 260 -8.03 -17.07 -0.21
N PHE A 261 -6.73 -16.82 -0.06
CA PHE A 261 -5.92 -16.22 -1.10
C PHE A 261 -5.72 -17.19 -2.26
N ASP A 262 -6.52 -17.04 -3.31
CA ASP A 262 -6.27 -17.73 -4.57
C ASP A 262 -4.95 -17.22 -5.17
N VAL A 263 -3.92 -18.05 -5.15
CA VAL A 263 -2.68 -17.82 -5.92
C VAL A 263 -3.06 -17.66 -7.40
N PRO A 264 -2.44 -16.76 -8.18
CA PRO A 264 -2.66 -16.74 -9.62
C PRO A 264 -2.23 -18.10 -10.22
N LYS A 265 -3.20 -18.89 -10.72
CA LYS A 265 -2.92 -19.97 -11.68
C LYS A 265 -2.20 -19.34 -12.88
N TYR A 266 -1.34 -20.08 -13.59
CA TYR A 266 -0.54 -19.53 -14.70
C TYR A 266 -1.38 -18.64 -15.63
N HIS A 267 -1.15 -17.33 -15.56
CA HIS A 267 -2.03 -16.29 -16.10
C HIS A 267 -1.19 -15.32 -16.94
N PRO A 268 -1.74 -14.69 -17.99
CA PRO A 268 -1.03 -13.66 -18.76
C PRO A 268 -0.46 -12.51 -17.91
N LEU A 269 -0.98 -12.28 -16.69
CA LEU A 269 -0.42 -11.32 -15.74
C LEU A 269 0.95 -11.75 -15.17
N ILE A 270 1.17 -13.04 -14.92
CA ILE A 270 2.47 -13.57 -14.45
C ILE A 270 3.52 -13.38 -15.53
N ALA A 271 3.22 -13.74 -16.78
CA ALA A 271 4.14 -13.57 -17.90
C ALA A 271 4.51 -12.09 -18.13
N LYS A 272 3.53 -11.18 -18.07
CA LYS A 272 3.78 -9.73 -18.11
C LYS A 272 4.61 -9.23 -16.93
N HIS A 273 4.39 -9.77 -15.73
CA HIS A 273 5.19 -9.44 -14.55
C HIS A 273 6.64 -9.91 -14.71
N TRP A 274 6.88 -11.11 -15.22
CA TRP A 274 8.23 -11.61 -15.49
C TRP A 274 8.96 -10.80 -16.57
N GLN A 275 8.26 -10.29 -17.59
CA GLN A 275 8.83 -9.38 -18.57
C GLN A 275 9.25 -8.05 -17.93
N ALA A 276 8.38 -7.45 -17.11
CA ALA A 276 8.72 -6.21 -16.39
C ALA A 276 9.87 -6.42 -15.39
N LEU A 277 9.84 -7.50 -14.60
CA LEU A 277 10.91 -7.85 -13.67
C LEU A 277 12.25 -8.10 -14.39
N ARG A 278 12.21 -8.67 -15.61
CA ARG A 278 13.40 -8.83 -16.44
C ARG A 278 14.00 -7.47 -16.82
N GLY A 279 13.18 -6.51 -17.25
CA GLY A 279 13.64 -5.14 -17.52
C GLY A 279 14.35 -4.52 -16.31
N VAL A 280 13.77 -4.66 -15.12
CA VAL A 280 14.37 -4.15 -13.87
C VAL A 280 15.72 -4.83 -13.63
N LEU A 281 15.78 -6.16 -13.70
CA LEU A 281 17.02 -6.91 -13.43
C LEU A 281 18.11 -6.72 -14.50
N GLU A 282 17.76 -6.39 -15.74
CA GLU A 282 18.71 -6.10 -16.82
C GLU A 282 19.27 -4.66 -16.75
N HIS A 283 18.52 -3.71 -16.18
CA HIS A 283 18.87 -2.27 -16.20
C HIS A 283 19.02 -1.59 -14.83
N VAL A 284 18.84 -2.30 -13.71
CA VAL A 284 18.87 -1.70 -12.35
C VAL A 284 20.16 -0.91 -12.06
N ASP A 285 21.33 -1.38 -12.47
CA ASP A 285 22.60 -0.68 -12.22
C ASP A 285 22.69 0.65 -13.00
N GLU A 286 22.15 0.71 -14.23
CA GLU A 286 22.07 1.92 -15.06
C GLU A 286 21.08 2.93 -14.43
N VAL A 287 19.88 2.46 -14.09
CA VAL A 287 18.81 3.26 -13.49
C VAL A 287 19.22 3.84 -12.12
N LEU A 288 19.87 3.04 -11.27
CA LEU A 288 20.36 3.52 -9.96
C LEU A 288 21.43 4.60 -10.11
N GLU A 289 22.31 4.52 -11.10
CA GLU A 289 23.38 5.52 -11.30
C GLU A 289 22.84 6.83 -11.90
N GLU A 290 21.85 6.77 -12.78
CA GLU A 290 21.13 7.97 -13.25
C GLU A 290 20.40 8.67 -12.09
N ILE A 291 19.65 7.93 -11.27
CA ILE A 291 18.95 8.47 -10.09
C ILE A 291 19.94 9.03 -9.07
N ARG A 292 21.05 8.33 -8.80
CA ARG A 292 22.15 8.82 -7.94
C ARG A 292 22.63 10.18 -8.42
N THR A 293 22.95 10.29 -9.71
CA THR A 293 23.49 11.51 -10.32
C THR A 293 22.53 12.69 -10.13
N ILE A 294 21.23 12.48 -10.38
CA ILE A 294 20.19 13.51 -10.20
C ILE A 294 20.12 13.98 -8.74
N ILE A 295 20.10 13.04 -7.79
CA ILE A 295 20.04 13.35 -6.35
C ILE A 295 21.33 14.06 -5.90
N GLU A 296 22.51 13.49 -6.16
CA GLU A 296 23.79 14.04 -5.69
C GLU A 296 24.06 15.46 -6.24
N ILE A 297 23.72 15.74 -7.50
CA ILE A 297 23.77 17.11 -8.06
C ILE A 297 22.85 18.05 -7.26
N ARG A 298 21.59 17.65 -7.04
CA ARG A 298 20.61 18.50 -6.35
C ARG A 298 21.00 18.77 -4.90
N LEU A 299 21.45 17.75 -4.16
CA LEU A 299 21.89 17.90 -2.77
C LEU A 299 23.14 18.79 -2.66
N THR A 300 24.08 18.68 -3.61
CA THR A 300 25.26 19.56 -3.68
C THR A 300 24.85 21.03 -3.87
N MET A 301 23.86 21.31 -4.73
CA MET A 301 23.31 22.66 -4.89
C MET A 301 22.69 23.20 -3.60
N LEU A 302 21.93 22.37 -2.88
CA LEU A 302 21.32 22.75 -1.58
C LEU A 302 22.37 23.14 -0.55
N GLN A 303 23.42 22.32 -0.39
CA GLN A 303 24.52 22.55 0.56
C GLN A 303 25.34 23.81 0.24
N SER A 304 25.37 24.25 -1.03
CA SER A 304 26.06 25.48 -1.44
C SER A 304 25.29 26.78 -1.13
N SER A 305 24.00 26.68 -0.80
CA SER A 305 23.20 27.82 -0.35
C SER A 305 23.33 27.99 1.18
N ASP A 306 23.66 29.20 1.64
CA ASP A 306 24.00 29.57 3.04
C ASP A 306 22.91 29.29 4.12
N LEU A 307 21.82 28.59 3.77
CA LEU A 307 20.64 28.37 4.59
C LEU A 307 20.59 27.00 5.30
N HIS A 308 21.73 26.29 5.42
CA HIS A 308 21.81 25.02 6.16
C HIS A 308 22.78 25.08 7.34
N GLN A 309 22.27 25.61 8.45
CA GLN A 309 22.91 25.52 9.76
C GLN A 309 22.76 24.10 10.33
N THR A 310 23.55 23.16 9.79
CA THR A 310 24.00 21.91 10.42
C THR A 310 23.05 21.25 11.42
N THR A 311 21.87 20.82 10.98
CA THR A 311 21.09 19.79 11.69
C THR A 311 21.67 18.41 11.38
N GLN A 312 21.96 17.65 12.44
CA GLN A 312 22.83 16.48 12.41
C GLN A 312 22.11 15.19 11.98
N PHE A 313 21.52 15.20 10.79
CA PHE A 313 20.86 14.05 10.19
C PHE A 313 21.89 13.02 9.69
N GLU A 314 21.67 11.74 9.99
CA GLU A 314 22.58 10.64 9.60
C GLU A 314 22.35 10.15 8.18
N LYS A 315 21.18 10.46 7.62
CA LYS A 315 20.75 10.20 6.25
C LYS A 315 19.85 11.34 5.80
N GLU A 316 19.91 11.70 4.52
CA GLU A 316 18.99 12.67 3.93
C GLU A 316 17.74 11.96 3.40
N THR A 317 16.56 12.53 3.65
CA THR A 317 15.29 12.03 3.10
C THR A 317 15.05 12.58 1.70
N ILE A 318 14.70 11.70 0.76
CA ILE A 318 14.19 12.09 -0.56
C ILE A 318 12.68 11.85 -0.58
N ILE A 319 11.94 12.84 -1.07
CA ILE A 319 10.48 12.76 -1.18
C ILE A 319 10.18 12.18 -2.56
N VAL A 320 9.44 11.08 -2.64
CA VAL A 320 9.25 10.32 -3.88
C VAL A 320 7.79 10.36 -4.30
N MET A 321 7.55 10.72 -5.56
CA MET A 321 6.23 10.71 -6.19
C MET A 321 6.28 9.88 -7.47
N THR A 322 5.14 9.36 -7.93
CA THR A 322 5.01 8.81 -9.29
C THR A 322 3.77 9.33 -9.98
N VAL A 323 3.90 9.66 -11.27
CA VAL A 323 2.90 10.38 -12.06
C VAL A 323 2.88 9.86 -13.50
N ASN A 324 1.68 9.73 -14.05
CA ASN A 324 1.44 9.58 -15.48
C ASN A 324 0.62 10.78 -16.00
N GLN A 325 0.51 10.92 -17.32
CA GLN A 325 -0.18 12.03 -18.00
C GLN A 325 -1.57 12.31 -17.40
N GLY A 326 -2.33 11.26 -17.08
CA GLY A 326 -3.66 11.33 -16.47
C GLY A 326 -3.69 11.92 -15.06
N GLN A 327 -2.58 11.85 -14.32
CA GLN A 327 -2.42 12.38 -12.96
C GLN A 327 -1.61 13.69 -12.90
N SER A 328 -0.98 14.11 -14.00
CA SER A 328 -0.11 15.28 -14.04
C SER A 328 -0.77 16.58 -13.53
N HIS A 329 -2.06 16.78 -13.77
CA HIS A 329 -2.81 17.93 -13.24
C HIS A 329 -2.84 17.99 -11.69
N LEU A 330 -2.80 16.84 -11.01
CA LEU A 330 -2.73 16.75 -9.55
C LEU A 330 -1.35 17.19 -9.04
N LEU A 331 -0.29 16.79 -9.75
CA LEU A 331 1.07 17.24 -9.47
C LEU A 331 1.22 18.76 -9.68
N VAL A 332 0.65 19.32 -10.76
CA VAL A 332 0.64 20.79 -10.95
C VAL A 332 -0.04 21.48 -9.76
N ASN A 333 -1.18 20.95 -9.29
CA ASN A 333 -1.84 21.46 -8.09
C ASN A 333 -0.95 21.35 -6.82
N PHE A 334 -0.23 20.25 -6.62
CA PHE A 334 0.75 20.11 -5.54
C PHE A 334 1.86 21.17 -5.62
N LEU A 335 2.50 21.32 -6.77
CA LEU A 335 3.59 22.28 -6.99
C LEU A 335 3.12 23.73 -6.79
N CYS A 336 1.96 24.09 -7.33
CA CYS A 336 1.35 25.40 -7.11
C CYS A 336 0.99 25.63 -5.64
N ALA A 337 0.42 24.63 -4.94
CA ALA A 337 0.07 24.72 -3.53
C ALA A 337 1.30 24.87 -2.61
N ALA A 338 2.41 24.22 -2.95
CA ALA A 338 3.69 24.34 -2.26
C ALA A 338 4.35 25.70 -2.52
N ARG A 339 4.43 26.14 -3.79
CA ARG A 339 4.97 27.44 -4.20
C ARG A 339 4.21 28.60 -3.53
N ALA A 340 2.88 28.56 -3.52
CA ALA A 340 2.03 29.55 -2.85
C ALA A 340 2.25 29.64 -1.32
N ARG A 341 2.76 28.56 -0.70
CA ARG A 341 3.09 28.48 0.74
C ARG A 341 4.58 28.65 1.04
N LYS A 342 5.42 28.82 0.01
CA LYS A 342 6.90 28.86 0.12
C LYS A 342 7.48 27.60 0.79
N LEU A 343 6.88 26.44 0.52
CA LEU A 343 7.41 25.16 0.98
C LEU A 343 8.58 24.71 0.09
N ASP A 344 9.61 24.14 0.69
CA ASP A 344 10.76 23.60 -0.04
C ASP A 344 10.41 22.25 -0.68
N VAL A 345 10.41 22.20 -2.01
CA VAL A 345 10.18 20.98 -2.79
C VAL A 345 11.46 20.49 -3.49
N ARG A 346 12.62 21.07 -3.19
CA ARG A 346 13.88 20.76 -3.90
C ARG A 346 14.39 19.34 -3.61
N ARG A 347 13.90 18.68 -2.54
CA ARG A 347 14.12 17.25 -2.23
C ARG A 347 13.05 16.30 -2.82
N VAL A 348 12.09 16.80 -3.60
CA VAL A 348 11.09 15.97 -4.29
C VAL A 348 11.66 15.43 -5.60
N LEU A 349 11.61 14.11 -5.76
CA LEU A 349 11.91 13.36 -6.98
C LEU A 349 10.61 12.76 -7.54
N VAL A 350 10.21 13.23 -8.73
CA VAL A 350 9.04 12.73 -9.44
C VAL A 350 9.46 11.70 -10.48
N PHE A 351 9.02 10.46 -10.29
CA PHE A 351 9.13 9.39 -11.28
C PHE A 351 7.95 9.46 -12.24
N VAL A 352 8.19 9.98 -13.44
CA VAL A 352 7.19 10.00 -14.51
C VAL A 352 7.18 8.68 -15.26
N THR A 353 6.01 8.29 -15.77
CA THR A 353 5.87 7.07 -16.59
C THR A 353 5.71 7.34 -18.08
N ASP A 354 5.75 8.61 -18.50
CA ASP A 354 5.63 9.03 -19.89
C ASP A 354 6.37 10.35 -20.14
N GLU A 355 6.82 10.54 -21.38
CA GLU A 355 7.63 11.69 -21.80
C GLU A 355 6.84 13.01 -21.75
N GLU A 356 5.52 12.97 -21.99
CA GLU A 356 4.65 14.15 -21.87
C GLU A 356 4.62 14.70 -20.42
N SER A 357 4.53 13.81 -19.43
CA SER A 357 4.66 14.20 -18.02
C SER A 357 6.06 14.67 -17.67
N LYS A 358 7.10 14.09 -18.27
CA LYS A 358 8.48 14.54 -18.09
C LYS A 358 8.64 16.00 -18.52
N GLN A 359 8.30 16.27 -19.78
CA GLN A 359 8.40 17.59 -20.41
C GLN A 359 7.62 18.64 -19.60
N LEU A 360 6.37 18.35 -19.21
CA LEU A 360 5.55 19.26 -18.41
C LEU A 360 6.21 19.65 -17.08
N ILE A 361 6.84 18.70 -16.38
CA ILE A 361 7.44 18.99 -15.07
C ILE A 361 8.79 19.68 -15.22
N GLU A 362 9.57 19.33 -16.25
CA GLU A 362 10.79 20.06 -16.63
C GLU A 362 10.44 21.53 -16.94
N ASP A 363 9.42 21.79 -17.76
CA ASP A 363 8.95 23.14 -18.09
C ASP A 363 8.49 23.93 -16.84
N LEU A 364 7.79 23.28 -15.90
CA LEU A 364 7.36 23.89 -14.63
C LEU A 364 8.49 24.07 -13.60
N SER A 365 9.60 23.34 -13.77
CA SER A 365 10.76 23.34 -12.85
C SER A 365 11.91 24.23 -13.32
N ASN A 366 11.84 24.77 -14.54
CA ASN A 366 12.82 25.73 -15.08
C ASN A 366 12.84 27.10 -14.34
N ASP A 367 11.88 27.36 -13.43
CA ASP A 367 11.99 28.42 -12.42
C ASP A 367 12.97 27.97 -11.31
N ASP A 368 14.26 28.33 -11.44
CA ASP A 368 15.42 27.86 -10.65
C ASP A 368 15.26 27.84 -9.10
N GLU A 369 14.33 28.60 -8.52
CA GLU A 369 14.18 28.70 -7.06
C GLU A 369 13.31 27.59 -6.42
N VAL A 370 12.41 26.94 -7.17
CA VAL A 370 11.37 26.03 -6.61
C VAL A 370 11.14 24.76 -7.46
N GLY A 371 12.05 24.41 -8.36
CA GLY A 371 11.94 23.22 -9.20
C GLY A 371 12.08 21.89 -8.43
N VAL A 372 11.40 20.84 -8.88
CA VAL A 372 11.60 19.46 -8.38
C VAL A 372 12.72 18.74 -9.15
N MET A 373 13.05 17.51 -8.76
CA MET A 373 13.79 16.57 -9.60
C MET A 373 12.81 15.71 -10.39
N VAL A 374 13.17 15.34 -11.62
CA VAL A 374 12.35 14.50 -12.52
C VAL A 374 13.20 13.33 -13.00
N PHE A 375 12.60 12.13 -13.07
CA PHE A 375 13.24 10.96 -13.64
C PHE A 375 12.24 10.10 -14.41
N TYR A 376 12.65 9.58 -15.58
CA TYR A 376 11.86 8.70 -16.41
C TYR A 376 12.61 7.38 -16.64
N ASP A 377 12.15 6.30 -15.99
CA ASP A 377 12.69 4.96 -16.21
C ASP A 377 12.13 4.39 -17.52
N LYS A 378 12.73 4.80 -18.65
CA LYS A 378 12.38 4.33 -20.00
C LYS A 378 12.30 2.80 -20.11
N TRP A 379 13.12 2.06 -19.35
CA TRP A 379 13.21 0.61 -19.42
C TRP A 379 12.02 -0.10 -18.77
N ASN A 380 11.48 0.47 -17.70
CA ASN A 380 10.45 -0.16 -16.87
C ASN A 380 9.09 0.55 -16.88
N MET A 381 9.03 1.78 -17.40
CA MET A 381 7.83 2.62 -17.37
C MET A 381 7.24 2.94 -18.75
N GLU A 382 7.97 2.80 -19.86
CA GLU A 382 7.46 3.13 -21.22
C GLU A 382 6.19 2.33 -21.61
N GLU A 383 6.09 1.05 -21.21
CA GLU A 383 4.89 0.23 -21.46
C GLU A 383 3.73 0.51 -20.48
N LEU A 384 3.87 1.44 -19.53
CA LEU A 384 2.80 1.76 -18.57
C LEU A 384 1.73 2.66 -19.22
N PRO A 385 0.45 2.44 -18.87
CA PRO A 385 -0.64 3.24 -19.43
C PRO A 385 -0.63 4.68 -18.88
N LYS A 386 -0.61 5.66 -19.80
CA LYS A 386 -0.57 7.11 -19.51
C LYS A 386 -1.75 7.64 -18.68
N GLY A 387 -2.84 6.88 -18.55
CA GLY A 387 -4.03 7.28 -17.80
C GLY A 387 -5.02 8.10 -18.63
N GLY A 388 -5.73 9.03 -17.99
CA GLY A 388 -6.64 9.98 -18.65
C GLY A 388 -8.13 9.74 -18.34
N GLU A 389 -9.00 10.34 -19.15
CA GLU A 389 -10.46 10.24 -18.97
C GLU A 389 -10.97 8.79 -19.06
N GLY A 390 -11.93 8.45 -18.20
CA GLY A 390 -12.54 7.12 -18.16
C GLY A 390 -11.78 6.07 -17.35
N VAL A 391 -10.54 6.35 -16.94
CA VAL A 391 -9.79 5.54 -15.96
C VAL A 391 -10.48 5.56 -14.60
N LYS A 392 -10.48 4.43 -13.89
CA LYS A 392 -11.14 4.26 -12.60
C LYS A 392 -10.22 3.65 -11.55
N TYR A 393 -10.45 4.03 -10.30
CA TYR A 393 -9.78 3.40 -9.16
C TYR A 393 -9.92 1.87 -9.21
N GLY A 394 -8.80 1.14 -9.08
CA GLY A 394 -8.75 -0.32 -9.13
C GLY A 394 -8.70 -0.96 -10.53
N ASP A 395 -8.67 -0.17 -11.62
CA ASP A 395 -8.61 -0.71 -12.98
C ASP A 395 -7.21 -1.20 -13.41
N SER A 396 -7.07 -1.61 -14.68
CA SER A 396 -5.79 -2.06 -15.24
C SER A 396 -4.70 -0.99 -15.29
N THR A 397 -5.08 0.29 -15.35
CA THR A 397 -4.15 1.42 -15.33
C THR A 397 -3.67 1.64 -13.90
N PHE A 398 -4.60 1.79 -12.96
CA PHE A 398 -4.29 1.93 -11.53
C PHE A 398 -3.41 0.78 -11.03
N THR A 399 -3.78 -0.47 -11.32
CA THR A 399 -2.98 -1.64 -10.92
C THR A 399 -1.61 -1.70 -11.59
N SER A 400 -1.40 -1.08 -12.74
CA SER A 400 -0.07 -0.99 -13.37
C SER A 400 0.80 0.10 -12.74
N MET A 401 0.22 1.24 -12.34
CA MET A 401 0.93 2.28 -11.58
C MET A 401 1.42 1.79 -10.21
N MET A 402 0.79 0.78 -9.61
CA MET A 402 1.29 0.17 -8.37
C MET A 402 2.68 -0.47 -8.52
N PHE A 403 3.03 -0.94 -9.73
CA PHE A 403 4.37 -1.45 -10.01
C PHE A 403 5.40 -0.31 -10.03
N ALA A 404 5.08 0.82 -10.67
CA ALA A 404 5.90 2.02 -10.62
C ALA A 404 6.12 2.48 -9.18
N LYS A 405 5.06 2.62 -8.35
CA LYS A 405 5.19 2.99 -6.93
C LYS A 405 6.22 2.15 -6.16
N ILE A 406 6.25 0.84 -6.39
CA ILE A 406 7.23 -0.07 -5.76
C ILE A 406 8.66 0.24 -6.22
N LEU A 407 8.87 0.42 -7.53
CA LEU A 407 10.17 0.74 -8.11
C LEU A 407 10.73 2.07 -7.59
N CYS A 408 9.90 3.13 -7.59
CA CYS A 408 10.33 4.47 -7.16
C CYS A 408 10.91 4.47 -5.75
N VAL A 409 10.23 3.79 -4.81
CA VAL A 409 10.70 3.68 -3.42
C VAL A 409 11.88 2.71 -3.30
N LEU A 410 11.86 1.58 -4.03
CA LEU A 410 12.94 0.61 -4.01
C LEU A 410 14.27 1.22 -4.48
N TYR A 411 14.27 1.93 -5.63
CA TYR A 411 15.50 2.50 -6.20
C TYR A 411 16.16 3.50 -5.25
N VAL A 412 15.39 4.45 -4.73
CA VAL A 412 15.90 5.47 -3.80
C VAL A 412 16.36 4.83 -2.47
N SER A 413 15.64 3.81 -1.97
CA SER A 413 16.03 3.07 -0.77
C SER A 413 17.32 2.25 -0.97
N LEU A 414 17.53 1.67 -2.16
CA LEU A 414 18.76 0.93 -2.54
C LEU A 414 19.99 1.85 -2.60
N LEU A 415 19.82 3.11 -2.99
CA LEU A 415 20.88 4.12 -2.96
C LEU A 415 21.29 4.55 -1.54
N GLY A 416 20.48 4.22 -0.53
CA GLY A 416 20.80 4.45 0.89
C GLY A 416 20.01 5.59 1.54
N TYR A 417 19.19 6.32 0.78
CA TYR A 417 18.37 7.45 1.24
C TYR A 417 17.08 6.98 1.92
N ASP A 418 16.67 7.69 2.96
CA ASP A 418 15.32 7.53 3.52
C ASP A 418 14.29 8.08 2.51
N VAL A 419 13.09 7.50 2.49
CA VAL A 419 12.06 7.83 1.48
C VAL A 419 10.77 8.27 2.15
N LEU A 420 10.33 9.50 1.87
CA LEU A 420 8.94 9.89 2.10
C LEU A 420 8.18 9.75 0.79
N PHE A 421 7.44 8.66 0.63
CA PHE A 421 6.60 8.47 -0.55
C PHE A 421 5.28 9.24 -0.39
N GLN A 422 4.85 9.91 -1.46
CA GLN A 422 3.49 10.43 -1.57
C GLN A 422 2.86 10.26 -2.96
N ASP A 423 1.53 10.16 -2.98
CA ASP A 423 0.71 10.28 -4.19
C ASP A 423 0.55 11.73 -4.62
N ALA A 424 0.26 11.94 -5.91
CA ALA A 424 0.12 13.27 -6.50
C ALA A 424 -1.17 14.01 -6.09
N ASP A 425 -2.14 13.34 -5.48
CA ASP A 425 -3.37 13.93 -4.96
C ASP A 425 -3.22 14.54 -3.54
N ILE A 426 -2.02 14.54 -2.99
CA ILE A 426 -1.69 15.14 -1.69
C ILE A 426 -1.19 16.58 -1.84
N VAL A 427 -1.63 17.46 -0.94
CA VAL A 427 -1.14 18.83 -0.80
C VAL A 427 -0.65 19.09 0.63
N TRP A 428 0.42 19.85 0.76
CA TRP A 428 1.00 20.19 2.06
C TRP A 428 0.48 21.53 2.60
N TYR A 429 0.18 21.54 3.89
CA TYR A 429 -0.02 22.78 4.65
C TYR A 429 1.27 23.25 5.32
N GLN A 430 2.19 22.31 5.61
CA GLN A 430 3.50 22.51 6.23
C GLN A 430 4.46 21.46 5.65
N ASP A 431 5.77 21.70 5.71
CA ASP A 431 6.78 20.72 5.35
C ASP A 431 6.66 19.47 6.25
N PRO A 432 6.52 18.25 5.69
CA PRO A 432 6.44 17.02 6.48
C PRO A 432 7.79 16.50 6.98
N LEU A 433 8.93 16.90 6.40
CA LEU A 433 10.24 16.36 6.77
C LEU A 433 10.62 16.62 8.25
N PRO A 434 10.39 17.81 8.83
CA PRO A 434 10.61 18.05 10.26
C PRO A 434 9.94 17.02 11.18
N PHE A 435 8.75 16.49 10.83
CA PHE A 435 8.07 15.50 11.66
C PHE A 435 8.85 14.17 11.72
N PHE A 436 9.43 13.73 10.59
CA PHE A 436 10.14 12.45 10.50
C PHE A 436 11.64 12.53 10.83
N GLU A 437 12.31 13.64 10.46
CA GLU A 437 13.76 13.80 10.63
C GLU A 437 14.17 14.25 12.06
N MET A 438 13.26 14.86 12.84
CA MET A 438 13.58 15.36 14.19
C MET A 438 13.94 14.23 15.19
N LYS A 439 15.22 14.15 15.56
CA LYS A 439 15.77 13.21 16.56
C LYS A 439 15.04 13.28 17.92
N ASP A 440 14.64 14.48 18.35
CA ASP A 440 13.97 14.72 19.63
C ASP A 440 12.43 14.64 19.55
N ASN A 441 11.86 14.17 18.44
CA ASN A 441 10.41 13.99 18.31
C ASN A 441 9.92 12.80 19.15
N SER A 442 9.75 13.02 20.46
CA SER A 442 9.31 12.01 21.43
C SER A 442 7.92 11.41 21.15
N SER A 443 7.12 12.02 20.27
CA SER A 443 5.85 11.44 19.81
C SER A 443 6.04 10.30 18.80
N LEU A 444 7.17 10.26 18.10
CA LEU A 444 7.60 9.13 17.26
C LEU A 444 8.71 8.36 17.98
N ASN A 445 8.36 7.22 18.59
CA ASN A 445 9.37 6.24 18.99
C ASN A 445 10.14 5.81 17.73
N GLN A 446 11.40 6.27 17.59
CA GLN A 446 12.18 6.15 16.35
C GLN A 446 12.50 4.70 15.92
N ASN A 447 12.15 3.71 16.75
CA ASN A 447 12.26 2.29 16.45
C ASN A 447 11.17 1.79 15.47
N TYR A 448 11.11 2.38 14.27
CA TYR A 448 10.29 1.88 13.15
C TYR A 448 11.13 1.74 11.88
N ASP A 449 10.84 0.72 11.08
CA ASP A 449 11.43 0.57 9.74
C ASP A 449 10.62 1.36 8.69
N ILE A 450 9.29 1.36 8.82
CA ILE A 450 8.34 2.06 7.94
C ILE A 450 7.14 2.55 8.77
N ILE A 451 6.59 3.72 8.45
CA ILE A 451 5.34 4.26 9.00
C ILE A 451 4.42 4.71 7.87
N PHE A 452 3.17 4.25 7.89
CA PHE A 452 2.14 4.58 6.89
C PHE A 452 1.10 5.55 7.46
N GLN A 453 0.55 6.43 6.62
CA GLN A 453 -0.66 7.18 6.94
C GLN A 453 -1.84 6.21 7.13
N HIS A 454 -2.76 6.57 8.03
CA HIS A 454 -4.07 5.94 8.14
C HIS A 454 -5.13 6.97 7.68
N ASP A 455 -5.69 6.81 6.48
CA ASP A 455 -6.63 7.75 5.86
C ASP A 455 -8.06 7.70 6.43
N GLY A 456 -8.32 6.82 7.40
CA GLY A 456 -9.65 6.60 7.95
C GLY A 456 -10.49 5.60 7.16
N SER A 457 -9.96 5.01 6.08
CA SER A 457 -10.67 4.07 5.23
C SER A 457 -10.98 2.77 5.97
N LYS A 458 -12.26 2.61 6.30
CA LYS A 458 -12.82 1.44 6.97
C LYS A 458 -13.19 0.33 5.98
N GLN A 459 -12.68 0.30 4.76
CA GLN A 459 -13.04 -0.77 3.80
C GLN A 459 -12.45 -2.12 4.27
N PRO A 460 -13.19 -3.25 4.19
CA PRO A 460 -12.72 -4.55 4.71
C PRO A 460 -11.36 -5.01 4.17
N ARG A 461 -11.01 -4.59 2.94
CA ARG A 461 -9.74 -4.91 2.28
C ARG A 461 -8.51 -4.23 2.87
N TYR A 462 -8.69 -3.17 3.67
CA TYR A 462 -7.59 -2.44 4.32
C TYR A 462 -7.45 -2.77 5.81
N CYS A 463 -8.50 -3.29 6.45
CA CYS A 463 -8.39 -3.89 7.78
C CYS A 463 -7.41 -5.10 7.73
N PRO A 464 -6.51 -5.26 8.72
CA PRO A 464 -6.53 -4.66 10.05
C PRO A 464 -5.84 -3.29 10.18
N TYR A 465 -4.88 -3.00 9.30
CA TYR A 465 -3.92 -1.92 9.49
C TYR A 465 -4.43 -0.58 8.97
N SER A 466 -5.38 -0.61 8.03
CA SER A 466 -5.92 0.56 7.30
C SER A 466 -4.82 1.52 6.82
N ALA A 467 -3.68 0.93 6.45
CA ALA A 467 -2.51 1.62 5.93
C ALA A 467 -2.81 2.14 4.53
N ASN A 468 -2.81 3.46 4.39
CA ASN A 468 -2.91 4.15 3.13
C ASN A 468 -1.50 4.26 2.52
N SER A 469 -1.31 3.68 1.33
CA SER A 469 -0.03 3.73 0.60
C SER A 469 0.14 4.99 -0.26
N GLY A 470 -0.69 6.01 -0.06
CA GLY A 470 -0.57 7.33 -0.67
C GLY A 470 0.30 8.30 0.13
N PHE A 471 0.63 8.01 1.40
CA PHE A 471 1.62 8.77 2.17
C PHE A 471 2.32 7.89 3.20
N TYR A 472 3.62 7.67 3.09
CA TYR A 472 4.37 6.85 4.05
C TYR A 472 5.88 7.13 4.04
N TYR A 473 6.52 6.98 5.20
CA TYR A 473 7.95 7.17 5.38
C TYR A 473 8.66 5.82 5.59
N VAL A 474 9.77 5.62 4.88
CA VAL A 474 10.60 4.40 4.87
C VAL A 474 12.02 4.78 5.28
N ARG A 475 12.56 4.15 6.34
CA ARG A 475 13.99 4.24 6.64
C ARG A 475 14.77 3.33 5.68
N SER A 476 15.84 3.81 5.05
CA SER A 476 16.72 2.93 4.27
C SER A 476 17.52 2.05 5.21
N ASN A 477 17.10 0.79 5.27
CA ASN A 477 17.80 -0.28 5.96
C ASN A 477 17.51 -1.62 5.25
N ALA A 478 18.25 -2.66 5.63
CA ALA A 478 18.17 -3.97 4.99
C ALA A 478 16.77 -4.62 5.04
N LYS A 479 15.96 -4.35 6.07
CA LYS A 479 14.59 -4.90 6.17
C LYS A 479 13.65 -4.19 5.19
N ALA A 480 13.73 -2.86 5.12
CA ALA A 480 12.92 -2.08 4.18
C ALA A 480 13.27 -2.43 2.73
N GLN A 481 14.57 -2.49 2.40
CA GLN A 481 15.06 -2.92 1.08
C GLN A 481 14.61 -4.35 0.75
N TYR A 482 14.66 -5.28 1.72
CA TYR A 482 14.14 -6.64 1.54
C TYR A 482 12.62 -6.67 1.31
N LEU A 483 11.84 -5.86 2.02
CA LEU A 483 10.40 -5.75 1.81
C LEU A 483 10.08 -5.25 0.40
N PHE A 484 10.65 -4.13 -0.04
CA PHE A 484 10.39 -3.59 -1.38
C PHE A 484 10.90 -4.50 -2.50
N THR A 485 12.02 -5.20 -2.30
CA THR A 485 12.50 -6.25 -3.22
C THR A 485 11.52 -7.43 -3.28
N SER A 486 10.95 -7.83 -2.13
CA SER A 486 9.93 -8.88 -2.07
C SER A 486 8.63 -8.45 -2.77
N LEU A 487 8.20 -7.19 -2.59
CA LEU A 487 7.05 -6.61 -3.29
C LEU A 487 7.28 -6.54 -4.80
N LEU A 488 8.50 -6.21 -5.24
CA LEU A 488 8.90 -6.26 -6.65
C LEU A 488 8.77 -7.70 -7.20
N TYR A 489 9.36 -8.70 -6.53
CA TYR A 489 9.27 -10.09 -6.99
C TYR A 489 7.82 -10.61 -7.00
N HIS A 490 6.99 -10.17 -6.06
CA HIS A 490 5.56 -10.51 -5.97
C HIS A 490 4.62 -9.48 -6.62
N GLY A 491 5.10 -8.65 -7.56
CA GLY A 491 4.29 -7.64 -8.24
C GLY A 491 3.08 -8.19 -8.99
N ASP A 492 3.11 -9.46 -9.43
CA ASP A 492 1.95 -10.16 -9.99
C ASP A 492 0.81 -10.34 -8.96
N LEU A 493 1.17 -10.64 -7.70
CA LEU A 493 0.24 -10.71 -6.58
C LEU A 493 -0.33 -9.31 -6.29
N VAL A 494 0.52 -8.29 -6.20
CA VAL A 494 0.11 -6.90 -5.97
C VAL A 494 -0.94 -6.48 -7.01
N ARG A 495 -0.62 -6.66 -8.30
CA ARG A 495 -1.53 -6.34 -9.43
C ARG A 495 -2.84 -7.12 -9.41
N LYS A 496 -2.86 -8.33 -8.83
CA LYS A 496 -4.09 -9.12 -8.65
C LYS A 496 -4.93 -8.61 -7.47
N THR A 497 -4.30 -8.23 -6.36
CA THR A 497 -4.99 -7.80 -5.13
C THR A 497 -5.53 -6.37 -5.16
N THR A 498 -5.05 -5.53 -6.08
CA THR A 498 -5.53 -4.14 -6.23
C THR A 498 -6.71 -3.99 -7.19
N ARG A 499 -7.25 -5.10 -7.73
CA ARG A 499 -8.54 -5.18 -8.42
C ARG A 499 -9.64 -5.56 -7.43
#